data_AF-A0A969MP14-F1
#
_entry.id   AF-A0A969MP14-F1
#
_cell.length_a   1.000
_cell.length_b   1.000
_cell.length_c   1.000
_cell.angle_alpha   90.00
_cell.angle_beta   90.00
_cell.angle_gamma   90.00
#
_symmetry.space_group_name_H-M   'P 1'
#
loop_
_entity.id
_entity.type
_entity.pdbx_description
1 polymer ?
#
loop_
_entity_poly.entity_id
_entity_poly.type
_entity_poly.pdbx_seq_one_letter_code
_entity_poly.pdbx_strand_id
1 'polypeptide(L)'
;MMYFSKAEQLFKKARDKYKGYCLPGRLGQTRLVKVSDDCYGVKFHQTIVVKIYRNGMYEINNGGYSTPSTKERIQQYSPAQIVGLGFERWFVTDKNYSRVKEVTYNSSVFIGLDGKIKGSKDYSYYIDLCKERAREKSAQYRLRKRLEKETKIAETIPESETTLFKSVYTKETQTKLVKTAIGEY
;
A
#
# COMPACT_ATOMS: atom_id res chain seq x y z
N MET A 1 -15.29 -5.21 10.45
CA MET A 1 -15.42 -5.81 9.11
C MET A 1 -16.83 -6.33 8.90
N MET A 2 -17.39 -6.16 7.71
CA MET A 2 -18.74 -6.60 7.36
C MET A 2 -18.68 -7.75 6.36
N TYR A 3 -19.35 -8.87 6.63
CA TYR A 3 -19.50 -9.98 5.68
C TYR A 3 -20.84 -9.88 4.94
N PHE A 4 -20.95 -10.55 3.78
CA PHE A 4 -22.18 -10.57 2.99
C PHE A 4 -23.40 -11.05 3.80
N SER A 5 -23.28 -12.18 4.51
CA SER A 5 -24.35 -12.74 5.35
C SER A 5 -24.81 -11.77 6.45
N LYS A 6 -23.85 -11.08 7.08
CA LYS A 6 -24.14 -10.06 8.10
C LYS A 6 -24.82 -8.84 7.49
N ALA A 7 -24.37 -8.39 6.33
CA ALA A 7 -25.00 -7.30 5.58
C ALA A 7 -26.46 -7.65 5.24
N GLU A 8 -26.70 -8.86 4.73
CA GLU A 8 -28.05 -9.33 4.43
C GLU A 8 -28.96 -9.32 5.67
N GLN A 9 -28.49 -9.85 6.80
CA GLN A 9 -29.25 -9.86 8.06
C GLN A 9 -29.57 -8.44 8.56
N LEU A 10 -28.63 -7.51 8.48
CA LEU A 10 -28.86 -6.12 8.87
C LEU A 10 -29.82 -5.42 7.90
N PHE A 11 -29.67 -5.63 6.59
CA PHE A 11 -30.55 -5.05 5.60
C PHE A 11 -32.00 -5.55 5.75
N LYS A 12 -32.22 -6.81 6.15
CA LYS A 12 -33.55 -7.34 6.51
C LYS A 12 -34.22 -6.54 7.63
N LYS A 13 -33.45 -5.97 8.55
CA LYS A 13 -33.95 -5.09 9.64
C LYS A 13 -34.22 -3.65 9.21
N ALA A 14 -33.86 -3.24 7.99
CA ALA A 14 -34.14 -1.89 7.51
C ALA A 14 -35.65 -1.62 7.47
N ARG A 15 -36.09 -0.55 8.13
CA ARG A 15 -37.48 -0.08 8.08
C ARG A 15 -37.91 0.33 6.67
N ASP A 16 -37.00 0.97 5.94
CA ASP A 16 -37.19 1.41 4.55
C ASP A 16 -36.08 0.79 3.69
N LYS A 17 -36.47 -0.08 2.75
CA LYS A 17 -35.52 -0.79 1.88
C LYS A 17 -34.89 0.11 0.82
N TYR A 18 -35.58 1.18 0.40
CA TYR A 18 -35.07 2.13 -0.59
C TYR A 18 -33.96 3.00 0.02
N LYS A 19 -34.12 3.43 1.27
CA LYS A 19 -33.09 4.17 1.99
C LYS A 19 -31.99 3.28 2.57
N GLY A 20 -32.27 2.01 2.80
CA GLY A 20 -31.33 1.06 3.40
C GLY A 20 -31.24 1.15 4.93
N TYR A 21 -30.43 0.25 5.50
CA TYR A 21 -30.25 0.13 6.95
C TYR A 21 -29.25 1.16 7.47
N CYS A 22 -29.61 1.93 8.51
CA CYS A 22 -28.68 2.86 9.14
C CYS A 22 -27.60 2.09 9.92
N LEU A 23 -26.35 2.21 9.51
CA LEU A 23 -25.25 1.57 10.23
C LEU A 23 -24.83 2.43 11.44
N PRO A 24 -24.45 1.80 12.56
CA PRO A 24 -23.98 2.54 13.73
C PRO A 24 -22.68 3.29 13.38
N GLY A 25 -22.66 4.59 13.68
CA GLY A 25 -21.52 5.48 13.46
C GLY A 25 -21.85 6.90 13.89
N ARG A 26 -20.81 7.73 14.07
CA ARG A 26 -20.98 9.18 14.30
C ARG A 26 -21.84 9.75 13.17
N LEU A 27 -23.00 10.31 13.53
CA LEU A 27 -23.92 11.08 12.67
C LEU A 27 -24.91 10.30 11.78
N GLY A 28 -24.98 8.96 11.80
CA GLY A 28 -26.02 8.22 11.05
C GLY A 28 -25.99 8.41 9.52
N GLN A 29 -24.87 8.92 8.99
CA GLN A 29 -24.67 9.22 7.57
C GLN A 29 -24.23 8.00 6.75
N THR A 30 -23.99 6.88 7.41
CA THR A 30 -23.56 5.63 6.78
C THR A 30 -24.72 4.66 6.74
N ARG A 31 -25.04 4.18 5.53
CA ARG A 31 -26.18 3.30 5.29
C ARG A 31 -25.72 2.06 4.55
N LEU A 32 -26.31 0.93 4.89
CA LEU A 32 -26.20 -0.30 4.13
C LEU A 32 -27.34 -0.36 3.12
N VAL A 33 -26.98 -0.40 1.83
CA VAL A 33 -27.91 -0.44 0.72
C VAL A 33 -27.75 -1.74 -0.05
N LYS A 34 -28.83 -2.25 -0.63
CA LYS A 34 -28.77 -3.36 -1.58
C LYS A 34 -28.44 -2.80 -2.96
N VAL A 35 -27.36 -3.28 -3.57
CA VAL A 35 -26.93 -2.84 -4.92
C VAL A 35 -27.42 -3.83 -5.96
N SER A 36 -27.31 -5.13 -5.67
CA SER A 36 -27.90 -6.23 -6.43
C SER A 36 -28.19 -7.41 -5.50
N ASP A 37 -28.67 -8.53 -6.03
CA ASP A 37 -28.90 -9.74 -5.24
C ASP A 37 -27.61 -10.36 -4.68
N ASP A 38 -26.48 -10.15 -5.36
CA ASP A 38 -25.17 -10.65 -4.96
C ASP A 38 -24.25 -9.56 -4.39
N CYS A 39 -24.76 -8.34 -4.16
CA CYS A 39 -23.96 -7.22 -3.72
C CYS A 39 -24.71 -6.29 -2.76
N TYR A 40 -24.09 -6.07 -1.60
CA TYR A 40 -24.45 -5.00 -0.67
C TYR A 40 -23.42 -3.87 -0.71
N GLY A 41 -23.90 -2.63 -0.58
CA GLY A 41 -23.07 -1.43 -0.55
C GLY A 41 -23.13 -0.73 0.79
N VAL A 42 -21.98 -0.31 1.32
CA VAL A 42 -21.89 0.68 2.38
C VAL A 42 -21.83 2.05 1.73
N LYS A 43 -22.93 2.78 1.84
CA LYS A 43 -23.09 4.14 1.33
C LYS A 43 -22.73 5.14 2.42
N PHE A 44 -21.80 6.05 2.14
CA PHE A 44 -21.48 7.19 2.97
C PHE A 44 -21.82 8.47 2.18
N HIS A 45 -22.72 9.28 2.73
CA HIS A 45 -23.39 10.36 1.99
C HIS A 45 -24.06 9.83 0.70
N GLN A 46 -23.54 10.20 -0.47
CA GLN A 46 -24.05 9.77 -1.77
C GLN A 46 -23.19 8.69 -2.44
N THR A 47 -22.03 8.37 -1.87
CA THR A 47 -21.04 7.48 -2.47
C THR A 47 -21.08 6.10 -1.82
N ILE A 48 -21.03 5.04 -2.62
CA ILE A 48 -20.82 3.68 -2.12
C ILE A 48 -19.33 3.47 -1.93
N VAL A 49 -18.88 3.48 -0.67
CA VAL A 49 -17.45 3.41 -0.33
C VAL A 49 -16.92 1.98 -0.24
N VAL A 50 -17.80 1.02 0.06
CA VAL A 50 -17.46 -0.41 0.09
C VAL A 50 -18.61 -1.19 -0.51
N LYS A 51 -18.35 -2.00 -1.54
CA LYS A 51 -19.25 -3.06 -1.98
C LYS A 51 -18.77 -4.39 -1.45
N ILE A 52 -19.72 -5.23 -1.06
CA ILE A 52 -19.52 -6.53 -0.43
C ILE A 52 -20.25 -7.53 -1.32
N TYR A 53 -19.48 -8.38 -2.00
CA TYR A 53 -20.01 -9.38 -2.91
C TYR A 53 -20.22 -10.72 -2.21
N ARG A 54 -21.21 -11.49 -2.67
CA ARG A 54 -21.53 -12.82 -2.14
C ARG A 54 -20.35 -13.80 -2.22
N ASN A 55 -19.52 -13.68 -3.24
CA ASN A 55 -18.31 -14.51 -3.44
C ASN A 55 -17.14 -14.15 -2.50
N GLY A 56 -17.33 -13.23 -1.56
CA GLY A 56 -16.28 -12.79 -0.64
C GLY A 56 -15.34 -11.71 -1.20
N MET A 57 -15.61 -11.19 -2.39
CA MET A 57 -14.90 -10.03 -2.91
C MET A 57 -15.45 -8.74 -2.30
N TYR A 58 -14.58 -7.75 -2.19
CA TYR A 58 -14.90 -6.39 -1.79
C TYR A 58 -14.43 -5.44 -2.87
N GLU A 59 -15.24 -4.46 -3.22
CA GLU A 59 -14.80 -3.31 -4.02
C GLU A 59 -14.77 -2.10 -3.11
N ILE A 60 -13.63 -1.43 -3.05
CA ILE A 60 -13.44 -0.22 -2.25
C ILE A 60 -13.38 0.97 -3.20
N ASN A 61 -14.07 2.04 -2.85
CA ASN A 61 -14.14 3.27 -3.63
C ASN A 61 -14.11 4.48 -2.67
N ASN A 62 -13.38 5.55 -2.99
CA ASN A 62 -13.43 6.80 -2.21
C ASN A 62 -14.42 7.82 -2.75
N GLY A 63 -14.92 7.65 -3.98
CA GLY A 63 -15.68 8.65 -4.72
C GLY A 63 -14.94 9.98 -4.87
N GLY A 64 -13.61 9.94 -4.96
CA GLY A 64 -12.75 11.14 -5.01
C GLY A 64 -12.48 11.82 -3.66
N TYR A 65 -12.92 11.24 -2.54
CA TYR A 65 -12.72 11.84 -1.21
C TYR A 65 -11.52 11.25 -0.46
N SER A 66 -10.57 12.11 -0.07
CA SER A 66 -9.40 11.72 0.76
C SER A 66 -9.60 12.02 2.26
N THR A 67 -10.84 12.06 2.73
CA THR A 67 -11.16 12.50 4.11
C THR A 67 -10.92 11.39 5.15
N PRO A 68 -10.59 11.75 6.40
CA PRO A 68 -10.47 10.80 7.50
C PRO A 68 -11.72 9.94 7.71
N SER A 69 -12.92 10.49 7.50
CA SER A 69 -14.18 9.77 7.67
C SER A 69 -14.39 8.69 6.60
N THR A 70 -14.05 8.98 5.33
CA THR A 70 -14.08 7.96 4.26
C THR A 70 -13.11 6.83 4.57
N LYS A 71 -11.89 7.16 5.01
CA LYS A 71 -10.87 6.18 5.44
C LYS A 71 -11.39 5.29 6.58
N GLU A 72 -11.95 5.89 7.62
CA GLU A 72 -12.49 5.20 8.79
C GLU A 72 -13.57 4.18 8.40
N ARG A 73 -14.51 4.58 7.52
CA ARG A 73 -15.60 3.70 7.07
C ARG A 73 -15.09 2.53 6.25
N ILE A 74 -14.15 2.77 5.35
CA ILE A 74 -13.55 1.69 4.57
C ILE A 74 -12.84 0.69 5.48
N GLN A 75 -12.03 1.17 6.43
CA GLN A 75 -11.35 0.29 7.40
C GLN A 75 -12.35 -0.48 8.28
N GLN A 76 -13.46 0.15 8.68
CA GLN A 76 -14.47 -0.46 9.53
C GLN A 76 -15.20 -1.62 8.85
N TYR A 77 -15.49 -1.49 7.55
CA TYR A 77 -16.36 -2.43 6.82
C TYR A 77 -15.64 -3.35 5.84
N SER A 78 -14.42 -3.03 5.41
CA SER A 78 -13.63 -3.87 4.49
C SER A 78 -12.61 -4.75 5.24
N PRO A 79 -12.06 -5.80 4.59
CA PRO A 79 -10.96 -6.59 5.13
C PRO A 79 -9.60 -5.89 5.09
N ALA A 80 -9.47 -4.79 4.34
CA ALA A 80 -8.22 -4.09 4.17
C ALA A 80 -8.04 -2.93 5.15
N GLN A 81 -6.78 -2.62 5.42
CA GLN A 81 -6.40 -1.39 6.10
C GLN A 81 -5.83 -0.40 5.10
N ILE A 82 -6.26 0.85 5.19
CA ILE A 82 -5.71 1.93 4.39
C ILE A 82 -4.77 2.73 5.28
N VAL A 83 -3.49 2.78 4.94
CA VAL A 83 -2.46 3.48 5.71
C VAL A 83 -2.43 4.97 5.34
N GLY A 84 -2.62 5.30 4.06
CA GLY A 84 -2.59 6.69 3.57
C GLY A 84 -3.49 6.92 2.34
N LEU A 85 -4.01 8.14 2.22
CA LEU A 85 -4.78 8.64 1.09
C LEU A 85 -4.05 9.88 0.56
N GLY A 86 -3.37 9.75 -0.57
CA GLY A 86 -3.01 10.89 -1.42
C GLY A 86 -4.15 11.19 -2.39
N PHE A 87 -4.09 12.32 -3.10
CA PHE A 87 -5.11 12.68 -4.11
C PHE A 87 -5.30 11.60 -5.19
N GLU A 88 -4.23 10.88 -5.56
CA GLU A 88 -4.25 9.85 -6.62
C GLU A 88 -3.77 8.47 -6.16
N ARG A 89 -3.35 8.34 -4.90
CA ARG A 89 -2.59 7.17 -4.41
C ARG A 89 -3.11 6.70 -3.08
N TRP A 90 -3.30 5.40 -2.96
CA TRP A 90 -3.74 4.75 -1.74
C TRP A 90 -2.66 3.79 -1.27
N PHE A 91 -2.39 3.80 0.02
CA PHE A 91 -1.52 2.80 0.61
C PHE A 91 -2.42 1.79 1.31
N VAL A 92 -2.54 0.58 0.74
CA VAL A 92 -3.36 -0.49 1.27
C VAL A 92 -2.45 -1.55 1.88
N THR A 93 -2.73 -1.95 3.11
CA THR A 93 -2.02 -3.03 3.80
C THR A 93 -3.01 -4.11 4.23
N ASP A 94 -2.47 -5.32 4.41
CA ASP A 94 -3.16 -6.31 5.21
C ASP A 94 -3.25 -5.85 6.67
N LYS A 95 -4.17 -6.45 7.44
CA LYS A 95 -4.38 -6.11 8.86
C LYS A 95 -3.17 -6.37 9.76
N ASN A 96 -2.20 -7.14 9.27
CA ASN A 96 -0.99 -7.50 10.00
C ASN A 96 0.16 -6.53 9.73
N TYR A 97 -0.08 -5.45 8.97
CA TYR A 97 0.92 -4.45 8.57
C TYR A 97 2.15 -5.05 7.90
N SER A 98 2.05 -6.29 7.41
CA SER A 98 3.23 -7.05 7.00
C SER A 98 3.72 -6.62 5.62
N ARG A 99 2.82 -6.02 4.81
CA ARG A 99 3.11 -5.53 3.45
C ARG A 99 2.26 -4.30 3.13
N VAL A 100 2.88 -3.11 3.18
CA VAL A 100 2.29 -1.88 2.64
C VAL A 100 2.38 -1.92 1.13
N LYS A 101 1.23 -1.88 0.44
CA LYS A 101 1.17 -1.79 -1.02
C LYS A 101 0.70 -0.38 -1.41
N GLU A 102 1.49 0.29 -2.23
CA GLU A 102 1.04 1.50 -2.92
C GLU A 102 0.16 1.09 -4.09
N VAL A 103 -0.99 1.73 -4.20
CA VAL A 103 -2.01 1.44 -5.19
C VAL A 103 -2.47 2.76 -5.78
N THR A 104 -2.14 3.01 -7.04
CA THR A 104 -2.54 4.22 -7.77
C THR A 104 -3.88 3.93 -8.46
N TYR A 105 -4.95 4.67 -8.15
CA TYR A 105 -6.24 4.47 -8.81
C TYR A 105 -7.09 5.72 -8.93
N ASN A 106 -7.81 5.81 -10.06
CA ASN A 106 -8.82 6.81 -10.37
C ASN A 106 -10.25 6.46 -9.93
N SER A 107 -10.55 5.28 -9.35
CA SER A 107 -11.94 5.01 -8.92
C SER A 107 -12.18 3.82 -7.97
N SER A 108 -11.60 2.62 -8.13
CA SER A 108 -11.86 1.51 -7.18
C SER A 108 -10.80 0.39 -7.10
N VAL A 109 -10.80 -0.36 -5.98
CA VAL A 109 -9.90 -1.49 -5.70
C VAL A 109 -10.68 -2.72 -5.29
N PHE A 110 -10.36 -3.88 -5.88
CA PHE A 110 -10.93 -5.16 -5.48
C PHE A 110 -10.04 -5.90 -4.48
N ILE A 111 -10.65 -6.39 -3.40
CA ILE A 111 -9.97 -7.04 -2.28
C ILE A 111 -10.67 -8.34 -1.93
N GLY A 112 -9.91 -9.42 -1.76
CA GLY A 112 -10.42 -10.71 -1.29
C GLY A 112 -10.62 -10.75 0.22
N LEU A 113 -11.27 -11.82 0.71
CA LEU A 113 -11.38 -12.09 2.16
C LEU A 113 -10.04 -12.19 2.88
N ASP A 114 -8.99 -12.60 2.16
CA ASP A 114 -7.61 -12.66 2.65
C ASP A 114 -6.95 -11.28 2.79
N GLY A 115 -7.67 -10.20 2.51
CA GLY A 115 -7.15 -8.83 2.53
C GLY A 115 -6.23 -8.52 1.35
N LYS A 116 -6.05 -9.45 0.40
CA LYS A 116 -5.19 -9.24 -0.76
C LYS A 116 -5.96 -8.57 -1.89
N ILE A 117 -5.30 -7.62 -2.54
CA ILE A 117 -5.79 -6.97 -3.75
C ILE A 117 -5.88 -8.01 -4.89
N LYS A 118 -6.97 -8.01 -5.64
CA LYS A 118 -7.21 -8.89 -6.80
C LYS A 118 -7.51 -8.06 -8.05
N GLY A 119 -7.07 -8.50 -9.23
CA GLY A 119 -7.59 -8.00 -10.52
C GLY A 119 -7.05 -6.66 -11.02
N SER A 120 -6.05 -6.07 -10.37
CA SER A 120 -5.31 -4.92 -10.90
C SER A 120 -4.42 -5.38 -12.06
N LYS A 121 -4.62 -4.88 -13.31
CA LYS A 121 -3.69 -5.12 -14.43
C LYS A 121 -2.27 -4.65 -14.11
N ASP A 122 -2.14 -3.65 -13.25
CA ASP A 122 -0.86 -3.15 -12.73
C ASP A 122 -0.21 -4.07 -11.67
N TYR A 123 -0.90 -5.13 -11.23
CA TYR A 123 -0.43 -5.97 -10.13
C TYR A 123 0.80 -6.80 -10.47
N SER A 124 0.91 -7.34 -11.69
CA SER A 124 2.10 -8.10 -12.13
C SER A 124 3.30 -7.17 -12.34
N TYR A 125 3.11 -6.06 -13.05
CA TYR A 125 4.11 -5.01 -13.24
C TYR A 125 4.64 -4.46 -11.91
N TYR A 126 3.75 -4.21 -10.95
CA TYR A 126 4.12 -3.75 -9.61
C TYR A 126 4.86 -4.81 -8.79
N ILE A 127 4.45 -6.09 -8.85
CA ILE A 127 5.18 -7.19 -8.21
C ILE A 127 6.62 -7.22 -8.72
N ASP A 128 6.82 -7.02 -10.02
CA ASP A 128 8.15 -7.04 -10.63
C ASP A 128 8.97 -5.79 -10.28
N LEU A 129 8.35 -4.59 -10.28
CA LEU A 129 8.98 -3.35 -9.81
C LEU A 129 9.38 -3.42 -8.32
N CYS A 130 8.53 -4.02 -7.47
CA CYS A 130 8.86 -4.23 -6.06
C CYS A 130 10.01 -5.22 -5.87
N LYS A 131 10.07 -6.29 -6.67
CA LYS A 131 11.20 -7.23 -6.66
C LYS A 131 12.49 -6.54 -7.09
N GLU A 132 12.44 -5.70 -8.12
CA GLU A 132 13.59 -4.94 -8.63
C GLU A 132 14.13 -3.97 -7.58
N ARG A 133 13.27 -3.13 -6.98
CA ARG A 133 13.68 -2.21 -5.91
C ARG A 133 14.19 -2.92 -4.65
N ALA A 134 13.66 -4.10 -4.33
CA ALA A 134 14.18 -4.93 -3.25
C ALA A 134 15.61 -5.43 -3.58
N ARG A 135 15.86 -5.86 -4.81
CA ARG A 135 17.21 -6.25 -5.27
C ARG A 135 18.19 -5.08 -5.23
N GLU A 136 17.78 -3.88 -5.65
CA GLU A 136 18.58 -2.66 -5.58
C GLU A 136 18.96 -2.32 -4.14
N LYS A 137 18.00 -2.29 -3.22
CA LYS A 137 18.28 -2.05 -1.79
C LYS A 137 19.23 -3.09 -1.20
N SER A 138 19.05 -4.36 -1.56
CA SER A 138 19.97 -5.43 -1.15
C SER A 138 21.36 -5.29 -1.79
N ALA A 139 21.47 -4.78 -3.03
CA ALA A 139 22.74 -4.50 -3.68
C ALA A 139 23.47 -3.33 -3.00
N GLN A 140 22.78 -2.21 -2.77
CA GLN A 140 23.31 -1.05 -2.05
C GLN A 140 23.78 -1.41 -0.65
N TYR A 141 22.99 -2.21 0.09
CA TYR A 141 23.37 -2.69 1.41
C TYR A 141 24.68 -3.50 1.37
N ARG A 142 24.83 -4.43 0.41
CA ARG A 142 26.05 -5.23 0.25
C ARG A 142 27.26 -4.37 -0.10
N LEU A 143 27.08 -3.39 -1.00
CA LEU A 143 28.12 -2.45 -1.39
C LEU A 143 28.59 -1.60 -0.20
N ARG A 144 27.64 -1.08 0.58
CA ARG A 144 27.92 -0.31 1.80
C ARG A 144 28.69 -1.14 2.83
N LYS A 145 28.28 -2.39 3.04
CA LYS A 145 28.98 -3.31 3.96
C LYS A 145 30.39 -3.65 3.51
N ARG A 146 30.62 -3.77 2.20
CA ARG A 146 31.95 -3.96 1.64
C ARG A 146 32.84 -2.74 1.84
N LEU A 147 32.33 -1.55 1.54
CA LEU A 147 33.02 -0.28 1.80
C LEU A 147 33.36 -0.13 3.29
N GLU A 148 32.40 -0.34 4.20
CA GLU A 148 32.64 -0.30 5.66
C GLU A 148 33.78 -1.26 6.08
N LYS A 149 33.90 -2.43 5.44
CA LYS A 149 34.98 -3.39 5.71
C LYS A 149 36.32 -2.91 5.14
N GLU A 150 36.34 -2.41 3.92
CA GLU A 150 37.54 -1.90 3.24
C GLU A 150 38.10 -0.67 3.98
N THR A 151 37.24 0.25 4.44
CA THR A 151 37.66 1.41 5.24
C THR A 151 38.31 1.00 6.56
N LYS A 152 37.73 0.03 7.27
CA LYS A 152 38.33 -0.51 8.51
C LYS A 152 39.70 -1.14 8.28
N ILE A 153 39.89 -1.84 7.15
CA ILE A 153 41.19 -2.41 6.78
C ILE A 153 42.19 -1.29 6.50
N ALA A 154 41.80 -0.24 5.78
CA ALA A 154 42.66 0.90 5.49
C ALA A 154 43.08 1.66 6.76
N GLU A 155 42.20 1.78 7.76
CA GLU A 155 42.50 2.39 9.07
C GLU A 155 43.53 1.59 9.89
N THR A 156 43.69 0.29 9.61
CA THR A 156 44.71 -0.56 10.27
C THR A 156 46.07 -0.54 9.59
N ILE A 157 46.22 0.11 8.43
CA ILE A 157 47.50 0.24 7.74
C ILE A 157 48.31 1.38 8.41
N PRO A 158 49.53 1.12 8.90
CA PRO A 158 50.35 2.14 9.55
C PRO A 158 50.68 3.29 8.59
N GLU A 159 50.68 4.54 9.09
CA GLU A 159 50.85 5.75 8.28
C GLU A 159 52.11 5.74 7.40
N SER A 160 53.16 5.04 7.84
CA SER A 160 54.42 4.85 7.11
C SER A 160 54.28 4.16 5.75
N GLU A 161 53.19 3.43 5.51
CA GLU A 161 52.90 2.77 4.22
C GLU A 161 51.86 3.53 3.36
N THR A 162 51.25 4.59 3.90
CA THR A 162 50.08 5.25 3.26
C THR A 162 50.41 6.31 2.20
N THR A 163 51.68 6.71 2.05
CA THR A 163 52.10 7.78 1.13
C THR A 163 51.87 7.41 -0.34
N LEU A 164 52.06 6.14 -0.71
CA LEU A 164 51.77 5.67 -2.07
C LEU A 164 50.26 5.52 -2.31
N PHE A 165 49.50 5.03 -1.33
CA PHE A 165 48.07 4.73 -1.48
C PHE A 165 47.19 5.99 -1.54
N LYS A 166 47.51 7.03 -0.75
CA LYS A 166 46.82 8.33 -0.77
C LYS A 166 46.97 9.07 -2.10
N SER A 167 48.04 8.80 -2.86
CA SER A 167 48.25 9.41 -4.18
C SER A 167 47.37 8.80 -5.29
N VAL A 168 46.96 7.54 -5.14
CA VAL A 168 46.18 6.79 -6.15
C VAL A 168 44.67 6.85 -5.87
N TYR A 169 44.28 6.91 -4.59
CA TYR A 169 42.87 7.00 -4.16
C TYR A 169 42.50 8.42 -3.71
N THR A 170 42.46 9.36 -4.65
CA THR A 170 41.93 10.69 -4.37
C THR A 170 40.39 10.66 -4.32
N LYS A 171 39.76 11.64 -3.66
CA LYS A 171 38.28 11.79 -3.62
C LYS A 171 37.67 11.82 -5.03
N GLU A 172 38.43 12.29 -6.03
CA GLU A 172 38.04 12.28 -7.43
C GLU A 172 37.88 10.87 -8.00
N THR A 173 38.83 9.97 -7.72
CA THR A 173 38.76 8.57 -8.18
C THR A 173 37.58 7.83 -7.53
N GLN A 174 37.32 8.09 -6.25
CA GLN A 174 36.15 7.53 -5.55
C GLN A 174 34.84 8.02 -6.15
N THR A 175 34.73 9.32 -6.45
CA THR A 175 33.52 9.91 -7.03
C THR A 175 33.26 9.39 -8.44
N LYS A 176 34.30 9.23 -9.27
CA LYS A 176 34.20 8.63 -10.61
C LYS A 176 33.77 7.17 -10.57
N LEU A 177 34.31 6.37 -9.66
CA LEU A 177 33.94 4.96 -9.50
C LEU A 177 32.48 4.81 -9.06
N VAL A 178 32.01 5.66 -8.14
CA VAL A 178 30.61 5.65 -7.69
C VAL A 178 29.67 6.01 -8.84
N LYS A 179 29.95 7.10 -9.58
CA LYS A 179 29.15 7.53 -10.75
C LYS A 179 29.06 6.46 -11.84
N THR A 180 30.20 5.82 -12.15
CA THR A 180 30.25 4.71 -13.12
C THR A 180 29.44 3.50 -12.66
N ALA A 181 29.49 3.17 -11.36
CA ALA A 181 28.75 2.03 -10.80
C ALA A 181 27.22 2.25 -10.72
N ILE A 182 26.76 3.51 -10.68
CA ILE A 182 25.34 3.87 -10.69
C ILE A 182 24.82 4.24 -12.09
N GLY A 183 25.66 4.15 -13.13
CA GLY A 183 25.28 4.43 -14.52
C GLY A 183 25.09 5.91 -14.85
N GLU A 184 25.58 6.81 -13.99
CA GLU A 184 25.61 8.24 -14.25
C GLU A 184 26.95 8.57 -14.94
N TYR A 185 26.90 8.90 -16.23
CA TYR A 185 28.06 9.39 -16.99
C TYR A 185 28.22 10.90 -16.84
#